data_AF-A0A2T8HXI5-F1
#
_entry.id   AF-A0A2T8HXI5-F1
#
_cell.length_a   1.000
_cell.length_b   1.000
_cell.length_c   1.000
_cell.angle_alpha   90.00
_cell.angle_beta   90.00
_cell.angle_gamma   90.00
#
_symmetry.space_group_name_H-M   'P 1'
#
loop_
_entity.id
_entity.type
_entity.pdbx_description
1 polymer ?
#
loop_
_entity_poly.entity_id
_entity_poly.type
_entity_poly.pdbx_seq_one_letter_code
_entity_poly.pdbx_strand_id
1 'polypeptide(L)' 'MAKVINLRTRRKQNARDAARKTGDDNAARHGISKFERQTIVAEVEKSKRHIDLHKIVKKEDEAE' A
#
# COMPACT_ATOMS: atom_id res chain seq x y z
N MET A 1 -4.36 28.53 -29.41
CA MET A 1 -5.53 27.79 -29.95
C MET A 1 -6.06 26.87 -28.86
N ALA A 2 -7.34 26.99 -28.50
CA ALA A 2 -7.93 26.10 -27.49
C ALA A 2 -8.31 24.76 -28.14
N LYS A 3 -7.97 23.65 -27.50
CA LYS A 3 -8.37 22.32 -27.95
C LYS A 3 -9.86 22.14 -27.63
N VAL A 4 -10.72 22.24 -28.64
CA VAL A 4 -12.15 21.95 -28.49
C VAL A 4 -12.29 20.46 -28.23
N ILE A 5 -12.65 20.11 -27.00
CA ILE A 5 -12.87 18.73 -26.57
C ILE A 5 -14.34 18.47 -26.31
N ASN A 6 -14.79 17.27 -26.65
CA ASN A 6 -16.15 16.86 -26.32
C ASN A 6 -16.26 16.61 -24.81
N LEU A 7 -17.06 17.43 -24.12
CA LEU A 7 -17.21 17.36 -22.67
C LEU A 7 -17.83 16.04 -22.21
N ARG A 8 -18.76 15.47 -22.99
CA ARG A 8 -19.42 14.19 -22.66
C ARG A 8 -18.42 13.03 -22.66
N THR A 9 -17.55 12.96 -23.65
CA THR A 9 -16.51 11.92 -23.71
C THR A 9 -15.51 12.09 -22.58
N ARG A 10 -15.09 13.33 -22.28
CA ARG A 10 -14.20 13.62 -21.15
C ARG A 10 -14.79 13.22 -19.81
N ARG A 11 -16.06 13.53 -19.54
CA ARG A 11 -16.75 13.11 -18.32
C ARG A 11 -16.84 11.59 -18.19
N LYS A 12 -17.16 10.89 -19.29
CA LYS A 12 -17.20 9.42 -19.30
C LYS A 12 -15.83 8.81 -19.03
N GLN A 13 -14.77 9.40 -19.60
CA GLN A 13 -13.41 8.94 -19.35
C GLN A 13 -13.01 9.14 -17.89
N ASN A 14 -13.27 10.31 -17.32
CA ASN A 14 -13.01 10.58 -15.91
C ASN A 14 -13.74 9.60 -14.98
N ALA A 15 -15.01 9.27 -15.28
CA ALA A 15 -15.77 8.29 -14.50
C ALA A 15 -15.16 6.88 -14.57
N ARG A 16 -14.69 6.45 -15.75
CA ARG A 16 -13.98 5.17 -15.91
C ARG A 16 -12.65 5.15 -15.17
N ASP A 17 -11.91 6.25 -15.21
CA ASP A 17 -10.62 6.36 -14.53
C ASP A 17 -10.79 6.34 -13.01
N ALA A 18 -11.84 6.98 -12.49
CA ALA A 18 -12.20 6.88 -11.08
C ALA A 18 -12.57 5.43 -10.70
N ALA A 19 -13.40 4.76 -11.51
CA ALA A 19 -13.77 3.36 -11.27
C ALA A 19 -12.57 2.41 -11.30
N ARG A 20 -11.59 2.65 -12.19
CA ARG A 20 -10.35 1.85 -12.25
C ARG A 20 -9.53 2.00 -10.97
N LYS A 21 -9.30 3.25 -10.52
CA LYS A 21 -8.59 3.51 -9.26
C LYS A 21 -9.24 2.84 -8.06
N THR A 22 -10.56 2.92 -7.96
CA THR A 22 -11.29 2.24 -6.87
C THR A 22 -11.20 0.72 -6.98
N GLY A 23 -11.16 0.18 -8.20
CA GLY A 23 -10.96 -1.24 -8.46
C GLY A 23 -9.58 -1.70 -8.01
N ASP A 24 -8.54 -0.94 -8.34
CA ASP A 24 -7.15 -1.22 -7.95
C ASP A 24 -6.98 -1.17 -6.42
N ASP A 25 -7.55 -0.15 -5.77
CA ASP A 25 -7.57 -0.03 -4.30
C ASP A 25 -8.26 -1.23 -3.64
N ASN A 26 -9.39 -1.66 -4.19
CA ASN A 26 -10.13 -2.81 -3.66
C ASN A 26 -9.42 -4.13 -3.95
N ALA A 27 -8.76 -4.27 -5.10
CA ALA A 27 -7.91 -5.42 -5.40
C ALA A 27 -6.72 -5.49 -4.45
N ALA A 28 -6.10 -4.37 -4.09
CA ALA A 28 -5.06 -4.34 -3.08
C ALA A 28 -5.59 -4.71 -1.67
N ARG A 29 -6.80 -4.25 -1.31
CA ARG A 29 -7.41 -4.54 0.00
C ARG A 29 -7.98 -5.94 0.14
N HIS A 30 -8.55 -6.49 -0.93
CA HIS A 30 -9.39 -7.69 -0.92
C HIS A 30 -8.93 -8.78 -1.89
N GLY A 31 -8.01 -8.49 -2.80
CA GLY A 31 -7.43 -9.47 -3.72
C GLY A 31 -6.41 -10.40 -3.06
N ILE A 32 -6.06 -10.13 -1.80
CA ILE A 32 -5.22 -11.00 -0.98
C ILE A 32 -6.14 -11.87 -0.11
N SER A 33 -6.01 -13.19 -0.22
CA SER A 33 -6.73 -14.13 0.62
C SER A 33 -6.36 -13.96 2.10
N LYS A 34 -7.23 -14.45 3.00
CA LYS A 34 -6.98 -14.40 4.45
C LYS A 34 -5.66 -15.10 4.82
N PHE A 35 -5.35 -16.21 4.15
CA PHE A 35 -4.12 -16.98 4.38
C PHE A 35 -2.87 -16.21 3.97
N GLU A 36 -2.86 -15.63 2.76
CA GLU A 36 -1.74 -14.81 2.28
C GLU A 36 -1.52 -13.57 3.16
N ARG A 37 -2.57 -12.95 3.68
CA ARG A 37 -2.42 -11.85 4.64
C ARG A 37 -1.73 -12.32 5.93
N GLN A 38 -2.09 -13.49 6.43
CA GLN A 38 -1.49 -14.06 7.65
C GLN A 38 -0.03 -14.42 7.44
N THR A 39 0.34 -14.99 6.28
CA THR A 39 1.74 -15.31 5.97
C THR A 39 2.59 -14.04 5.91
N ILE A 40 2.10 -13.00 5.24
CA ILE A 40 2.81 -11.70 5.17
C ILE A 40 3.02 -11.12 6.57
N VAL A 41 1.99 -11.13 7.43
CA VAL A 41 2.13 -10.63 8.81
C VAL A 41 3.17 -11.44 9.60
N ALA A 42 3.12 -12.77 9.52
CA ALA A 42 4.07 -13.65 10.20
C ALA A 42 5.52 -13.42 9.72
N GLU A 43 5.72 -13.22 8.41
CA GLU A 43 7.02 -12.88 7.83
C GLU A 43 7.53 -11.52 8.31
N VAL A 44 6.67 -10.50 8.34
CA VAL A 44 7.00 -9.18 8.85
C VAL A 44 7.39 -9.23 10.33
N GLU A 45 6.63 -9.97 11.16
CA GLU A 45 6.95 -10.15 12.58
C GLU A 45 8.26 -10.91 12.79
N LYS A 46 8.53 -11.93 11.98
CA LYS A 46 9.80 -12.66 12.01
C LYS A 46 10.95 -11.72 11.66
N SER A 47 10.84 -10.94 10.60
CA SER A 47 11.84 -9.97 10.18
C SER A 47 12.07 -8.87 11.23
N LYS A 48 11.01 -8.35 11.85
CA LYS A 48 11.12 -7.39 12.97
C LYS A 48 11.90 -8.00 14.14
N ARG A 49 11.53 -9.22 14.57
CA ARG A 49 12.26 -9.94 15.63
C ARG A 49 13.73 -10.14 15.28
N HIS A 50 14.05 -10.50 14.04
CA HIS A 50 15.44 -10.61 13.60
C HIS A 50 16.18 -9.28 13.73
N ILE A 51 15.60 -8.18 13.27
CA ILE A 51 16.21 -6.84 13.37
C ILE A 51 16.38 -6.42 14.82
N ASP A 52 15.36 -6.60 15.66
CA ASP A 52 15.40 -6.22 17.07
C ASP A 52 16.45 -7.03 17.84
N LEU A 53 16.62 -8.32 17.54
CA LEU A 53 17.71 -9.13 18.11
C LEU A 53 19.11 -8.68 17.67
N HIS A 54 19.20 -7.98 16.54
CA HIS A 54 20.45 -7.40 16.05
C HIS A 54 20.66 -5.93 16.49
N LYS A 55 19.71 -5.33 17.24
CA LYS A 55 19.95 -4.04 17.89
C LYS A 55 20.97 -4.21 19.01
N ILE A 56 22.18 -3.74 18.76
CA ILE A 56 23.15 -3.47 19.81
C ILE A 56 22.74 -2.13 20.42
N VAL A 57 22.07 -2.16 21.58
CA VAL A 57 21.85 -0.94 22.36
C VAL A 57 23.25 -0.45 22.75
N LYS A 58 23.64 0.71 22.22
CA LYS A 58 24.91 1.33 22.58
C LYS A 58 24.75 1.77 24.04
N LYS A 59 25.65 1.33 24.90
CA LYS A 59 25.65 1.56 26.36
C LYS A 59 25.62 3.05 26.78
N GLU A 60 25.74 3.96 25.82
CA GLU A 60 25.73 5.42 25.99
C GLU A 60 24.29 5.98 26.11
N ASP A 61 23.26 5.27 25.63
CA ASP A 61 21.87 5.76 25.60
C ASP A 61 21.04 5.39 26.85
N GLU A 62 21.61 4.63 27.80
CA GLU A 62 20.97 4.26 29.10
C GLU A 62 21.43 5.16 30.26
N ALA A 63 22.22 6.20 29.99
CA ALA A 63 22.73 7.16 30.96
C ALA A 63 22.19 8.58 30.69
N GLU A 64 20.87 8.75 30.68
CA GLU A 64 20.20 10.05 30.91
C GLU A 64 18.88 9.85 31.67
#